data_AF-A0A1F9GNQ8-F1
#
_entry.id   AF-A0A1F9GNQ8-F1
#
_cell.length_a   1.000
_cell.length_b   1.000
_cell.length_c   1.000
_cell.angle_alpha   90.00
_cell.angle_beta   90.00
_cell.angle_gamma   90.00
#
_symmetry.space_group_name_H-M   'P 1'
#
loop_
_entity.id
_entity.type
_entity.pdbx_description
1 polymer ?
#
loop_
_entity_poly.entity_id
_entity_poly.type
_entity_poly.pdbx_seq_one_letter_code
_entity_poly.pdbx_strand_id
1 'polypeptide(L)'
;MNLTPKKAWTLAAGYIGLIYVGLYFTPFLSTFLKERELLVSFINYSYLLAGAFLFSILYFIFKIRKPESYGMIGVLLIFLIAAIIRMELSTDRLHFLEHGLVYILIYLALRFTNSGMQLVGRSIFLCFLVALGDEAIQGLLPNREAEWNDFWANVFAYYLAAGLVGIVEYFRPHYGKAG
;
A
#
# COMPACT_ATOMS: atom_id res chain seq x y z
N MET A 1 -19.52 -2.89 6.47
CA MET A 1 -19.44 -4.28 5.96
C MET A 1 -18.67 -5.11 6.99
N ASN A 2 -19.22 -6.21 7.50
CA ASN A 2 -18.51 -7.07 8.45
C ASN A 2 -17.42 -7.85 7.71
N LEU A 3 -16.15 -7.47 7.91
CA LEU A 3 -15.01 -8.15 7.32
C LEU A 3 -14.81 -9.49 8.06
N THR A 4 -14.78 -10.59 7.31
CA THR A 4 -14.48 -11.94 7.85
C THR A 4 -13.05 -12.33 7.44
N PRO A 5 -12.40 -13.30 8.12
CA PRO A 5 -11.05 -13.73 7.76
C PRO A 5 -10.93 -14.15 6.29
N LYS A 6 -11.89 -14.95 5.81
CA LYS A 6 -11.94 -15.40 4.40
C LYS A 6 -12.05 -14.21 3.44
N LYS A 7 -12.97 -13.27 3.71
CA LYS A 7 -13.15 -12.07 2.86
C LYS A 7 -11.90 -11.18 2.85
N ALA A 8 -11.20 -11.04 3.98
CA ALA A 8 -9.98 -10.25 4.06
C ALA A 8 -8.85 -10.86 3.24
N TRP A 9 -8.63 -12.18 3.34
CA TRP A 9 -7.64 -12.89 2.51
C TRP A 9 -8.00 -12.87 1.03
N THR A 10 -9.27 -13.08 0.67
CA THR A 10 -9.72 -12.95 -0.72
C THR A 10 -9.47 -11.56 -1.27
N LEU A 11 -9.70 -10.51 -0.48
CA LEU A 11 -9.44 -9.13 -0.90
C LEU A 11 -7.93 -8.89 -1.09
N ALA A 12 -7.09 -9.34 -0.16
CA ALA A 12 -5.64 -9.21 -0.27
C ALA A 12 -5.09 -9.96 -1.49
N ALA A 13 -5.46 -11.24 -1.65
CA ALA A 13 -5.02 -12.06 -2.78
C ALA A 13 -5.56 -11.53 -4.12
N GLY A 14 -6.82 -11.10 -4.16
CA GLY A 14 -7.41 -10.50 -5.36
C GLY A 14 -6.70 -9.21 -5.76
N TYR A 15 -6.34 -8.37 -4.78
CA TYR A 15 -5.60 -7.13 -5.04
C TYR A 15 -4.18 -7.39 -5.53
N ILE A 16 -3.45 -8.33 -4.91
CA ILE A 16 -2.11 -8.75 -5.38
C ILE A 16 -2.20 -9.32 -6.81
N GLY A 17 -3.21 -10.15 -7.08
CA GLY A 17 -3.47 -10.66 -8.43
C GLY A 17 -3.73 -9.54 -9.44
N LEU A 18 -4.45 -8.48 -9.06
CA LEU A 18 -4.65 -7.30 -9.90
C LEU A 18 -3.34 -6.56 -10.20
N ILE A 19 -2.44 -6.42 -9.23
CA ILE A 19 -1.12 -5.82 -9.45
C ILE A 19 -0.33 -6.66 -10.47
N TYR A 20 -0.28 -7.98 -10.29
CA TYR A 20 0.45 -8.86 -11.20
C TYR A 20 -0.13 -8.89 -12.62
N VAL A 21 -1.45 -8.85 -12.75
CA VAL A 21 -2.10 -8.66 -14.06
C VAL A 21 -1.74 -7.28 -14.61
N GLY A 22 -1.76 -6.25 -13.76
CA GLY A 22 -1.36 -4.89 -14.07
C GLY A 22 0.04 -4.82 -14.68
N LEU A 23 1.04 -5.53 -14.15
CA LEU A 23 2.40 -5.55 -14.69
C LEU A 23 2.46 -5.81 -16.20
N TYR A 24 1.63 -6.73 -16.69
CA TYR A 24 1.56 -7.05 -18.12
C TYR A 24 0.87 -5.95 -18.94
N PHE A 25 -0.17 -5.33 -18.40
CA PHE A 25 -0.97 -4.31 -19.10
C PHE A 25 -0.43 -2.88 -18.96
N THR A 26 0.38 -2.59 -17.95
CA THR A 26 0.90 -1.26 -17.65
C THR A 26 1.66 -0.62 -18.82
N PRO A 27 2.55 -1.33 -19.55
CA PRO A 27 3.21 -0.74 -20.73
C PRO A 27 2.20 -0.30 -21.80
N PHE A 28 1.19 -1.13 -22.08
CA PHE A 28 0.13 -0.81 -23.05
C PHE A 28 -0.69 0.40 -22.61
N LEU A 29 -1.16 0.41 -21.36
CA LEU A 29 -1.96 1.50 -20.82
C LEU A 29 -1.16 2.81 -20.74
N SER A 30 0.11 2.75 -20.34
CA SER A 30 1.01 3.89 -20.28
C SER A 30 1.21 4.52 -21.66
N THR A 31 1.50 3.71 -22.68
CA THR A 31 1.61 4.19 -24.07
C THR A 31 0.31 4.80 -24.56
N PHE A 32 -0.83 4.12 -24.37
CA PHE A 32 -2.15 4.62 -24.74
C PHE A 32 -2.50 5.96 -24.09
N LEU A 33 -2.16 6.14 -22.81
CA LEU A 33 -2.40 7.39 -22.08
C LEU A 33 -1.41 8.49 -22.47
N LYS A 34 -0.15 8.14 -22.76
CA LYS A 34 0.88 9.08 -23.25
C LYS A 34 0.50 9.66 -24.60
N GLU A 35 0.08 8.83 -25.54
CA GLU A 35 -0.35 9.24 -26.89
C GLU A 35 -1.55 10.22 -26.87
N ARG A 36 -2.31 10.23 -25.78
CA ARG A 36 -3.47 11.11 -25.58
C ARG A 36 -3.20 12.31 -24.66
N GLU A 37 -1.97 12.47 -24.18
CA GLU A 37 -1.59 13.48 -23.18
C GLU A 37 -2.39 13.36 -21.87
N LEU A 38 -2.94 12.17 -21.57
CA LEU A 38 -3.77 11.91 -20.40
C LEU A 38 -3.01 11.28 -19.23
N LEU A 39 -1.78 10.82 -19.45
CA LEU A 39 -1.01 10.07 -18.45
C LEU A 39 -0.87 10.85 -17.13
N VAL A 40 -0.45 12.11 -17.19
CA VAL A 40 -0.25 12.95 -15.99
C VAL A 40 -1.57 13.12 -15.22
N SER A 41 -2.67 13.40 -15.93
CA SER A 41 -3.99 13.53 -15.33
C SER A 41 -4.44 12.24 -14.67
N PHE A 42 -4.26 11.10 -15.33
CA PHE A 42 -4.59 9.78 -14.79
C PHE A 42 -3.87 9.48 -13.47
N ILE A 43 -2.56 9.76 -13.41
CA ILE A 43 -1.77 9.60 -12.18
C ILE A 43 -2.26 10.54 -11.08
N ASN A 44 -2.51 11.82 -11.40
CA ASN A 44 -3.02 12.79 -10.42
C ASN A 44 -4.37 12.38 -9.84
N TYR A 45 -5.29 11.90 -10.67
CA TYR A 45 -6.57 11.36 -10.21
C TYR A 45 -6.39 10.10 -9.37
N SER A 46 -5.45 9.24 -9.72
CA SER A 46 -5.14 8.04 -8.93
C SER A 46 -4.64 8.41 -7.53
N TYR A 47 -3.78 9.42 -7.41
CA TYR A 47 -3.37 9.96 -6.11
C TYR A 47 -4.50 10.58 -5.31
N LEU A 48 -5.36 11.35 -5.96
CA LEU A 48 -6.51 11.95 -5.31
C LEU A 48 -7.44 10.86 -4.74
N LEU A 49 -7.72 9.82 -5.52
CA LEU A 49 -8.55 8.69 -5.11
C LEU A 49 -7.88 7.87 -3.99
N ALA A 50 -6.58 7.58 -4.09
CA ALA A 50 -5.83 6.88 -3.06
C ALA A 50 -5.81 7.68 -1.75
N GLY A 51 -5.59 8.99 -1.81
CA GLY A 51 -5.63 9.89 -0.66
C GLY A 51 -7.02 9.96 -0.02
N ALA A 52 -8.08 10.09 -0.83
CA ALA A 52 -9.46 10.07 -0.35
C ALA A 52 -9.83 8.73 0.31
N PHE A 53 -9.40 7.62 -0.29
CA PHE A 53 -9.58 6.29 0.26
C PHE A 53 -8.85 6.14 1.59
N LEU A 54 -7.58 6.54 1.68
CA LEU A 54 -6.81 6.49 2.91
C LEU A 54 -7.43 7.35 4.02
N PHE A 55 -7.84 8.58 3.68
CA PHE A 55 -8.57 9.45 4.60
C PHE A 55 -9.84 8.78 5.12
N SER A 56 -10.61 8.14 4.24
CA SER A 56 -11.82 7.43 4.63
C SER A 56 -11.54 6.26 5.59
N ILE A 57 -10.46 5.51 5.38
CA ILE A 57 -10.01 4.45 6.29
C ILE A 57 -9.66 5.04 7.66
N LEU A 58 -8.81 6.08 7.69
CA LEU A 58 -8.36 6.69 8.94
C LEU A 58 -9.52 7.29 9.75
N TYR A 59 -10.43 7.98 9.07
CA TYR A 59 -11.54 8.68 9.70
C TYR A 59 -12.69 7.75 10.08
N PHE A 60 -13.20 6.94 9.16
CA PHE A 60 -14.40 6.12 9.38
C PHE A 60 -14.11 4.75 9.98
N ILE A 61 -13.03 4.09 9.56
CA ILE A 61 -12.70 2.73 10.03
C ILE A 61 -11.92 2.81 11.34
N PHE A 62 -10.86 3.61 11.37
CA PHE A 62 -9.97 3.69 12.52
C PHE A 62 -10.39 4.72 13.56
N LYS A 63 -11.31 5.64 13.22
CA LYS A 63 -11.90 6.63 14.14
C LYS A 63 -10.84 7.44 14.90
N ILE A 64 -9.76 7.80 14.21
CA ILE A 64 -8.70 8.62 14.77
C ILE A 64 -9.25 10.02 15.03
N ARG A 65 -9.17 10.51 16.28
CA ARG A 65 -9.67 11.85 16.67
C ARG A 65 -8.68 12.68 17.47
N LYS A 66 -7.54 12.11 17.88
CA LYS A 66 -6.57 12.81 18.74
C LYS A 66 -5.64 13.69 17.92
N PRO A 67 -5.41 14.96 18.29
CA PRO A 67 -4.60 15.88 17.49
C PRO A 67 -3.16 15.39 17.25
N GLU A 68 -2.57 14.70 18.22
CA GLU A 68 -1.21 14.17 18.17
C GLU A 68 -1.03 13.14 17.05
N SER A 69 -2.09 12.37 16.75
CA SER A 69 -2.07 11.41 15.66
C SER A 69 -1.90 12.07 14.29
N TYR A 70 -2.46 13.26 14.08
CA TYR A 70 -2.30 13.99 12.82
C TYR A 70 -0.88 14.51 12.65
N GLY A 71 -0.19 14.85 13.75
CA GLY A 71 1.24 15.21 13.72
C GLY A 71 2.10 14.04 13.22
N MET A 72 1.89 12.84 13.78
CA MET A 72 2.64 11.64 13.36
C MET A 72 2.29 11.22 11.92
N ILE A 73 1.02 11.31 11.53
CA ILE A 73 0.60 11.09 10.14
C ILE A 73 1.26 12.11 9.22
N GLY A 74 1.34 13.38 9.62
CA GLY A 74 2.03 14.43 8.88
C GLY A 74 3.50 14.12 8.64
N VAL A 75 4.21 13.59 9.66
CA VAL A 75 5.60 13.13 9.51
C VAL A 75 5.70 11.98 8.51
N LEU A 76 4.81 10.98 8.57
CA LEU A 76 4.79 9.91 7.56
C LEU A 76 4.47 10.41 6.15
N LEU A 77 3.58 11.40 6.02
CA LEU A 77 3.28 12.04 4.74
C LEU A 77 4.50 12.77 4.18
N ILE A 78 5.33 13.40 5.02
CA ILE A 78 6.60 14.00 4.58
C ILE A 78 7.53 12.93 4.03
N PHE A 79 7.70 11.79 4.72
CA PHE A 79 8.51 10.68 4.21
C PHE A 79 7.95 10.08 2.91
N LEU A 80 6.63 9.94 2.81
CA LEU A 80 5.95 9.49 1.61
C LEU A 80 6.21 10.44 0.43
N ILE A 81 6.01 11.75 0.63
CA ILE A 81 6.24 12.76 -0.41
C ILE A 81 7.72 12.78 -0.82
N ALA A 82 8.65 12.71 0.14
CA ALA A 82 10.08 12.66 -0.13
C ALA A 82 10.46 11.42 -0.96
N ALA A 83 9.83 10.27 -0.72
CA ALA A 83 10.03 9.06 -1.50
C ALA A 83 9.50 9.23 -2.93
N ILE A 84 8.26 9.73 -3.07
CA ILE A 84 7.59 9.92 -4.37
C ILE A 84 8.36 10.92 -5.25
N ILE A 85 8.88 12.00 -4.68
CA ILE A 85 9.63 13.01 -5.45
C ILE A 85 10.95 12.45 -6.01
N ARG A 86 11.55 11.47 -5.33
CA ARG A 86 12.78 10.81 -5.80
C ARG A 86 12.56 9.78 -6.90
N MET A 87 11.32 9.39 -7.17
CA MET A 87 10.98 8.47 -8.25
C MET A 87 10.82 9.25 -9.55
N GLU A 88 11.64 8.91 -10.54
CA GLU A 88 11.67 9.58 -11.84
C GLU A 88 10.45 9.24 -12.70
N LEU A 89 10.10 7.95 -12.77
CA LEU A 89 8.97 7.49 -13.56
C LEU A 89 7.68 7.56 -12.75
N SER A 90 6.64 8.04 -13.42
CA SER A 90 5.33 8.19 -12.82
C SER A 90 4.61 6.87 -12.56
N THR A 91 4.97 5.81 -13.29
CA THR A 91 4.52 4.44 -13.08
C THR A 91 5.00 3.88 -11.75
N ASP A 92 6.26 4.15 -11.38
CA ASP A 92 6.89 3.60 -10.17
C ASP A 92 6.22 4.18 -8.92
N ARG A 93 5.81 5.45 -9.01
CA ARG A 93 5.08 6.12 -7.94
C ARG A 93 3.67 5.54 -7.73
N LEU A 94 3.00 5.07 -8.79
CA LEU A 94 1.71 4.37 -8.65
C LEU A 94 1.94 3.00 -8.01
N HIS A 95 2.92 2.26 -8.51
CA HIS A 95 3.32 0.95 -7.97
C HIS A 95 3.66 1.04 -6.47
N PHE A 96 4.40 2.07 -6.08
CA PHE A 96 4.72 2.36 -4.68
C PHE A 96 3.47 2.50 -3.79
N LEU A 97 2.43 3.18 -4.26
CA LEU A 97 1.17 3.29 -3.52
C LEU A 97 0.40 1.98 -3.47
N GLU A 98 0.40 1.22 -4.56
CA GLU A 98 -0.23 -0.10 -4.60
C GLU A 98 0.38 -1.02 -3.55
N HIS A 99 1.71 -1.05 -3.45
CA HIS A 99 2.42 -1.79 -2.42
C HIS A 99 2.10 -1.30 -0.99
N GLY A 100 1.99 0.01 -0.76
CA GLY A 100 1.49 0.53 0.51
C GLY A 100 0.11 -0.03 0.91
N LEU A 101 -0.79 -0.16 -0.06
CA LEU A 101 -2.12 -0.74 0.16
C LEU A 101 -2.08 -2.26 0.39
N VAL A 102 -1.19 -2.99 -0.29
CA VAL A 102 -0.96 -4.43 -0.05
C VAL A 102 -0.66 -4.69 1.42
N TYR A 103 0.19 -3.88 2.05
CA TYR A 103 0.48 -4.02 3.48
C TYR A 103 -0.78 -3.89 4.34
N ILE A 104 -1.60 -2.88 4.10
CA ILE A 104 -2.84 -2.66 4.85
C ILE A 104 -3.77 -3.87 4.70
N LEU A 105 -3.92 -4.42 3.49
CA LEU A 105 -4.78 -5.57 3.24
C LEU A 105 -4.27 -6.85 3.91
N ILE A 106 -2.96 -7.14 3.82
CA ILE A 106 -2.33 -8.28 4.49
C ILE A 106 -2.47 -8.14 6.02
N TYR A 107 -2.23 -6.96 6.56
CA TYR A 107 -2.42 -6.67 7.98
C TYR A 107 -3.87 -6.92 8.43
N LEU A 108 -4.84 -6.42 7.66
CA LEU A 108 -6.26 -6.64 7.93
C LEU A 108 -6.68 -8.10 7.85
N ALA A 109 -6.00 -8.93 7.05
CA ALA A 109 -6.24 -10.37 6.97
C ALA A 109 -5.58 -11.13 8.13
N LEU A 110 -4.34 -10.79 8.50
CA LEU A 110 -3.61 -11.45 9.58
C LEU A 110 -4.13 -11.10 10.98
N ARG A 111 -4.78 -9.95 11.18
CA ARG A 111 -5.29 -9.52 12.50
C ARG A 111 -6.32 -10.47 13.11
N PHE A 112 -6.91 -11.36 12.32
CA PHE A 112 -7.87 -12.37 12.80
C PHE A 112 -7.20 -13.56 13.50
N THR A 113 -5.89 -13.76 13.28
CA THR A 113 -5.15 -14.90 13.84
C THR A 113 -3.93 -14.48 14.66
N ASN A 114 -3.44 -13.25 14.47
CA ASN A 114 -2.23 -12.73 15.10
C ASN A 114 -2.51 -11.39 15.80
N SER A 115 -1.71 -11.05 16.79
CA SER A 115 -1.78 -9.76 17.50
C SER A 115 -0.39 -9.21 17.82
N GLY A 116 -0.34 -7.96 18.26
CA GLY A 116 0.89 -7.29 18.73
C GLY A 116 2.01 -7.28 17.69
N MET A 117 3.25 -7.47 18.16
CA MET A 117 4.45 -7.43 17.31
C MET A 117 4.47 -8.58 16.28
N GLN A 118 3.88 -9.74 16.61
CA GLN A 118 3.82 -10.87 15.67
C GLN A 118 2.95 -10.54 14.46
N LEU A 119 1.86 -9.79 14.64
CA LEU A 119 1.02 -9.33 13.54
C LEU A 119 1.80 -8.42 12.59
N VAL A 120 2.51 -7.43 13.12
CA VAL A 120 3.32 -6.50 12.31
C VAL A 120 4.44 -7.25 11.59
N GLY A 121 5.24 -8.03 12.32
CA GLY A 121 6.37 -8.77 11.75
C GLY A 121 5.95 -9.75 10.65
N ARG A 122 4.87 -10.51 10.85
CA ARG A 122 4.33 -11.42 9.83
C ARG A 122 3.77 -10.67 8.62
N SER A 123 3.15 -9.51 8.83
CA SER A 123 2.64 -8.68 7.73
C SER A 123 3.79 -8.18 6.85
N ILE A 124 4.84 -7.61 7.46
CA ILE A 124 6.04 -7.16 6.73
C ILE A 124 6.71 -8.33 5.99
N PHE A 125 6.86 -9.48 6.64
CA PHE A 125 7.45 -10.65 6.03
C PHE A 125 6.68 -11.13 4.79
N LEU A 126 5.34 -11.22 4.86
CA LEU A 126 4.54 -11.58 3.69
C LEU A 126 4.62 -10.52 2.58
N CYS A 127 4.59 -9.24 2.93
CA CYS A 127 4.77 -8.16 1.96
C CYS A 127 6.14 -8.22 1.27
N PHE A 128 7.21 -8.54 2.02
CA PHE A 128 8.54 -8.77 1.47
C PHE A 128 8.54 -9.90 0.43
N LEU A 129 7.86 -11.02 0.72
CA LEU A 129 7.69 -12.10 -0.25
C LEU A 129 6.89 -11.66 -1.48
N VAL A 130 5.88 -10.81 -1.32
CA VAL A 130 5.12 -10.23 -2.44
C VAL A 130 6.01 -9.34 -3.31
N ALA A 131 6.87 -8.52 -2.72
CA ALA A 131 7.81 -7.67 -3.48
C ALA A 131 8.87 -8.51 -4.21
N LEU A 132 9.39 -9.57 -3.58
CA LEU A 132 10.27 -10.52 -4.27
C LEU A 132 9.56 -11.22 -5.43
N GLY A 133 8.31 -11.62 -5.24
CA GLY A 133 7.50 -12.23 -6.29
C GLY A 133 7.23 -11.28 -7.44
N ASP A 134 6.96 -10.00 -7.14
CA ASP A 134 6.77 -8.94 -8.13
C ASP A 134 8.01 -8.79 -9.00
N GLU A 135 9.18 -8.63 -8.38
CA GLU A 135 10.48 -8.51 -9.04
C GLU A 135 10.81 -9.75 -9.90
N ALA A 136 10.56 -10.95 -9.37
CA ALA A 136 10.78 -12.19 -10.10
C ALA A 136 9.88 -12.30 -11.34
N ILE A 137 8.61 -11.89 -11.23
CA ILE A 137 7.68 -11.86 -12.37
C ILE A 137 8.13 -10.82 -13.39
N GLN A 138 8.52 -9.62 -12.95
CA GLN A 138 9.02 -8.57 -13.83
C GLN A 138 10.25 -9.03 -14.62
N GLY A 139 11.20 -9.71 -13.97
CA GLY A 139 12.39 -10.27 -14.64
C GLY A 139 12.10 -11.39 -15.65
N LEU A 140 10.89 -11.97 -15.64
CA LEU A 140 10.44 -12.93 -16.64
C LEU A 140 9.71 -12.27 -17.83
N LEU A 141 9.33 -10.99 -17.71
CA LEU A 141 8.63 -10.28 -18.77
C LEU A 141 9.64 -9.75 -19.81
N PRO A 142 9.40 -9.93 -21.12
CA PRO A 142 10.37 -9.56 -22.16
C PRO A 142 10.59 -8.05 -22.30
N ASN A 143 9.70 -7.23 -21.73
CA ASN A 143 9.69 -5.78 -21.87
C ASN A 143 10.05 -5.05 -20.57
N ARG A 144 10.56 -5.78 -19.55
CA ARG A 144 10.92 -5.19 -18.26
C ARG A 144 12.13 -5.92 -17.66
N GLU A 145 13.03 -5.18 -17.07
CA GLU A 145 14.17 -5.74 -16.34
C GLU A 145 13.86 -5.71 -14.84
N ALA A 146 14.35 -6.73 -14.13
CA ALA A 146 14.32 -6.77 -12.68
C ALA A 146 15.36 -5.76 -12.14
N GLU A 147 14.89 -4.72 -11.47
CA GLU A 147 15.72 -3.73 -10.78
C GLU A 147 15.55 -3.79 -9.26
N TRP A 148 16.64 -4.10 -8.54
CA TRP A 148 16.65 -4.12 -7.07
C TRP A 148 16.20 -2.81 -6.41
N ASN A 149 16.29 -1.68 -7.11
CA ASN A 149 15.78 -0.41 -6.63
C ASN A 149 14.25 -0.41 -6.51
N ASP A 150 13.54 -1.03 -7.45
CA ASP A 150 12.07 -1.21 -7.43
C ASP A 150 11.67 -2.08 -6.25
N PHE A 151 12.39 -3.18 -6.05
CA PHE A 151 12.21 -4.04 -4.88
C PHE A 151 12.32 -3.26 -3.56
N TRP A 152 13.38 -2.47 -3.37
CA TRP A 152 13.57 -1.69 -2.15
C TRP A 152 12.55 -0.56 -1.99
N ALA A 153 12.13 0.06 -3.09
CA ALA A 153 11.05 1.03 -3.09
C ALA A 153 9.74 0.40 -2.58
N ASN A 154 9.38 -0.78 -3.09
CA ASN A 154 8.19 -1.52 -2.64
C ASN A 154 8.28 -1.89 -1.16
N VAL A 155 9.44 -2.37 -0.72
CA VAL A 155 9.69 -2.66 0.70
C VAL A 155 9.52 -1.41 1.56
N PHE A 156 10.04 -0.27 1.12
CA PHE A 156 9.91 1.00 1.82
C PHE A 156 8.44 1.45 1.92
N ALA A 157 7.63 1.25 0.87
CA ALA A 157 6.19 1.51 0.91
C ALA A 157 5.49 0.71 2.03
N TYR A 158 5.84 -0.57 2.20
CA TYR A 158 5.29 -1.40 3.28
C TYR A 158 5.66 -0.88 4.66
N TYR A 159 6.89 -0.40 4.85
CA TYR A 159 7.30 0.18 6.13
C TYR A 159 6.57 1.49 6.45
N LEU A 160 6.32 2.35 5.46
CA LEU A 160 5.49 3.54 5.65
C LEU A 160 4.06 3.17 6.04
N ALA A 161 3.47 2.19 5.36
CA ALA A 161 2.14 1.69 5.69
C ALA A 161 2.10 1.02 7.08
N ALA A 162 3.17 0.31 7.47
CA ALA A 162 3.33 -0.25 8.81
C ALA A 162 3.41 0.83 9.89
N GLY A 163 4.16 1.91 9.64
CA GLY A 163 4.20 3.07 10.52
C GLY A 163 2.81 3.69 10.70
N LEU A 164 2.06 3.84 9.60
CA LEU A 164 0.70 4.38 9.64
C LEU A 164 -0.24 3.51 10.47
N VAL A 165 -0.21 2.19 10.25
CA VAL A 165 -0.96 1.23 11.06
C VAL A 165 -0.52 1.25 12.52
N GLY A 166 0.77 1.41 12.80
CA GLY A 166 1.29 1.54 14.17
C GLY A 166 0.71 2.76 14.90
N ILE A 167 0.68 3.93 14.24
CA ILE A 167 0.04 5.15 14.77
C ILE A 167 -1.45 4.91 15.01
N VAL A 168 -2.13 4.32 14.03
CA VAL A 168 -3.55 3.98 14.11
C VAL A 168 -3.83 3.11 15.34
N GLU A 169 -3.09 2.01 15.52
CA GLU A 169 -3.31 1.08 16.62
C GLU A 169 -2.99 1.71 17.97
N TYR A 170 -1.93 2.53 18.04
CA TYR A 170 -1.55 3.25 19.24
C TYR A 170 -2.65 4.22 19.71
N PHE A 171 -3.29 4.94 18.77
CA PHE A 171 -4.34 5.90 19.07
C PHE A 171 -5.75 5.30 19.00
N ARG A 172 -5.90 4.04 18.60
CA ARG A 172 -7.21 3.40 18.53
C ARG A 172 -7.82 3.39 19.93
N PRO A 173 -8.97 4.03 20.13
CA PRO A 173 -9.65 3.96 21.42
C PRO A 173 -9.91 2.49 21.74
N HIS A 174 -9.33 2.01 22.84
CA HIS A 174 -9.59 0.67 23.37
C HIS A 174 -11.01 0.66 23.93
N TYR A 175 -12.00 0.62 23.05
CA TYR A 175 -13.37 0.34 23.42
C TYR A 175 -13.43 -1.13 23.86
N GLY A 176 -13.20 -1.39 25.15
CA GLY A 176 -13.35 -2.71 25.77
C GLY A 176 -12.04 -3.37 26.24
N LYS A 177 -11.36 -2.77 27.23
CA LYS A 177 -11.03 -3.54 28.43
C LYS A 177 -12.07 -3.15 29.47
N ALA A 178 -13.25 -3.75 29.37
CA ALA A 178 -14.20 -3.72 30.48
C ALA A 178 -13.69 -4.75 31.50
N GLY A 179 -13.47 -4.30 32.73
CA GLY A 179 -13.39 -5.12 33.96
C GLY A 179 -12.31 -6.19 33.98
#